data_AF-A0A0J1NGC8-F1
#
_entry.id   AF-A0A0J1NGC8-F1
#
_cell.length_a   1.000
_cell.length_b   1.000
_cell.length_c   1.000
_cell.angle_alpha   90.00
_cell.angle_beta   90.00
_cell.angle_gamma   90.00
#
_symmetry.space_group_name_H-M   'P 1'
#
loop_
_entity.id
_entity.type
_entity.pdbx_description
1 polymer ?
#
loop_
_entity_poly.entity_id
_entity_poly.type
_entity_poly.pdbx_seq_one_letter_code
_entity_poly.pdbx_strand_id
1 'polypeptide(L)'
;MTRLMMLALALTPLTSMAASPLAFNFSCASIGGVNSDGKGNVWIDGAKATVKAFDENYWEATSGKNTVSISRKDDGNPDVSWTGPNRKHGVCLPEDNIDYSPAKKSTNAGPSYSCSAVQKGSAEDIICQSPSLSAMDLKLNEIFKQALAKSKNDPMLKAEQRGWIKGRNECWKEKDDEPACIARSYSERMTELHNKWGVK
;
A
#
# COMPACT_ATOMS: atom_id res chain seq x y z
N MET A 1 34.57 28.00 -54.24
CA MET A 1 34.73 26.64 -53.69
C MET A 1 33.94 26.57 -52.38
N THR A 2 32.66 26.27 -52.45
CA THR A 2 31.75 26.26 -51.30
C THR A 2 31.84 24.88 -50.65
N ARG A 3 32.47 24.78 -49.47
CA ARG A 3 32.55 23.54 -48.70
C ARG A 3 31.17 23.20 -48.15
N LEU A 4 30.53 22.19 -48.73
CA LEU A 4 29.32 21.57 -48.21
C LEU A 4 29.67 20.86 -46.89
N MET A 5 29.31 21.44 -45.75
CA MET A 5 29.37 20.75 -44.46
C MET A 5 28.15 19.82 -44.37
N MET A 6 28.37 18.51 -44.58
CA MET A 6 27.39 17.50 -44.23
C MET A 6 27.30 17.41 -42.71
N LEU A 7 26.21 17.91 -42.14
CA LEU A 7 25.83 17.63 -40.76
C LEU A 7 25.34 16.17 -40.71
N ALA A 8 26.18 15.26 -40.23
CA ALA A 8 25.78 13.88 -39.96
C ALA A 8 24.84 13.89 -38.75
N LEU A 9 23.53 13.76 -39.01
CA LEU A 9 22.51 13.62 -37.98
C LEU A 9 22.64 12.21 -37.37
N ALA A 10 23.40 12.09 -36.29
CA ALA A 10 23.47 10.85 -35.52
C ALA A 10 22.11 10.60 -34.84
N LEU A 11 21.29 9.72 -35.41
CA LEU A 11 20.13 9.16 -34.71
C LEU A 11 20.64 8.28 -33.58
N THR A 12 20.78 8.84 -32.38
CA THR A 12 20.85 8.03 -31.16
C THR A 12 19.48 7.36 -31.00
N PRO A 13 19.37 6.02 -30.95
CA PRO A 13 18.11 5.39 -30.63
C PRO A 13 17.67 5.91 -29.26
N LEU A 14 16.53 6.61 -29.20
CA LEU A 14 15.86 6.82 -27.93
C LEU A 14 15.53 5.43 -27.41
N THR A 15 16.30 4.97 -26.44
CA THR A 15 15.89 3.85 -25.60
C THR A 15 14.64 4.33 -24.89
N SER A 16 13.48 4.03 -25.47
CA SER A 16 12.21 4.20 -24.79
C SER A 16 12.33 3.38 -23.51
N MET A 17 12.43 4.07 -22.38
CA MET A 17 12.36 3.41 -21.08
C MET A 17 10.95 2.85 -21.02
N ALA A 18 10.79 1.59 -21.42
CA ALA A 18 9.52 0.91 -21.28
C ALA A 18 9.09 1.08 -19.82
N ALA A 19 7.93 1.72 -19.61
CA ALA A 19 7.43 1.95 -18.27
C ALA A 19 7.42 0.60 -17.54
N SER A 20 7.88 0.57 -16.29
CA SER A 20 7.85 -0.68 -15.52
C SER A 20 6.45 -0.89 -14.93
N PRO A 21 5.99 -2.15 -14.80
CA PRO A 21 4.79 -2.42 -14.01
C PRO A 21 5.02 -1.91 -12.59
N LEU A 22 3.96 -1.38 -11.96
CA LEU A 22 4.03 -0.90 -10.57
C LEU A 22 4.40 -2.04 -9.63
N ALA A 23 4.91 -1.70 -8.44
CA ALA A 23 5.18 -2.70 -7.42
C ALA A 23 3.88 -3.28 -6.88
N PHE A 24 3.78 -4.60 -6.77
CA PHE A 24 2.61 -5.28 -6.20
C PHE A 24 2.92 -6.68 -5.66
N ASN A 25 2.02 -7.23 -4.83
CA ASN A 25 1.99 -8.62 -4.41
C ASN A 25 0.55 -9.18 -4.41
N PHE A 26 0.30 -10.19 -5.24
CA PHE A 26 -1.03 -10.75 -5.52
C PHE A 26 -1.00 -12.29 -5.47
N SER A 27 -2.08 -12.93 -5.05
CA SER A 27 -2.28 -14.38 -5.20
C SER A 27 -3.08 -14.67 -6.47
N CYS A 28 -2.57 -15.57 -7.29
CA CYS A 28 -3.18 -15.97 -8.56
C CYS A 28 -3.75 -17.39 -8.51
N ALA A 29 -4.31 -17.79 -7.37
CA ALA A 29 -4.91 -19.10 -7.13
C ALA A 29 -4.02 -20.28 -7.59
N SER A 30 -4.23 -20.80 -8.81
CA SER A 30 -3.56 -22.01 -9.31
C SER A 30 -2.08 -21.83 -9.68
N ILE A 31 -1.59 -20.60 -9.78
CA ILE A 31 -0.18 -20.35 -10.15
C ILE A 31 0.64 -19.71 -9.01
N GLY A 32 0.11 -19.70 -7.79
CA GLY A 32 0.80 -19.17 -6.61
C GLY A 32 0.81 -17.64 -6.53
N GLY A 33 1.76 -17.12 -5.74
CA GLY A 33 1.97 -15.68 -5.55
C GLY A 33 2.65 -15.05 -6.76
N VAL A 34 2.22 -13.84 -7.13
CA VAL A 34 2.77 -13.05 -8.23
C VAL A 34 3.06 -11.64 -7.74
N ASN A 35 4.30 -11.23 -7.87
CA ASN A 35 4.75 -9.94 -7.35
C ASN A 35 5.64 -9.20 -8.34
N SER A 36 5.55 -7.87 -8.31
CA SER A 36 6.39 -6.93 -9.04
C SER A 36 7.15 -6.03 -8.06
N ASP A 37 8.42 -5.74 -8.33
CA ASP A 37 9.23 -4.83 -7.50
C ASP A 37 9.10 -3.34 -7.89
N GLY A 38 8.30 -3.03 -8.92
CA GLY A 38 8.16 -1.66 -9.44
C GLY A 38 9.36 -1.17 -10.26
N LYS A 39 10.36 -2.02 -10.48
CA LYS A 39 11.63 -1.71 -11.18
C LYS A 39 11.82 -2.59 -12.42
N GLY A 40 10.74 -3.23 -12.88
CA GLY A 40 10.72 -4.05 -14.09
C GLY A 40 10.91 -5.54 -13.85
N ASN A 41 11.05 -6.00 -12.60
CA ASN A 41 11.10 -7.43 -12.28
C ASN A 41 9.75 -7.93 -11.79
N VAL A 42 9.35 -9.10 -12.27
CA VAL A 42 8.15 -9.83 -11.82
C VAL A 42 8.56 -11.25 -11.45
N TRP A 43 7.94 -11.82 -10.42
CA TRP A 43 8.08 -13.23 -10.05
C TRP A 43 6.71 -13.90 -10.00
N ILE A 44 6.68 -15.19 -10.34
CA ILE A 44 5.51 -16.07 -10.33
C ILE A 44 5.89 -17.31 -9.53
N ASP A 45 5.21 -17.54 -8.41
CA ASP A 45 5.49 -18.57 -7.41
C ASP A 45 6.97 -18.57 -6.95
N GLY A 46 7.51 -17.38 -6.71
CA GLY A 46 8.92 -17.17 -6.33
C GLY A 46 9.92 -17.31 -7.47
N ALA A 47 9.53 -17.79 -8.65
CA ALA A 47 10.40 -17.87 -9.83
C ALA A 47 10.39 -16.55 -10.62
N LYS A 48 11.57 -16.02 -10.94
CA LYS A 48 11.68 -14.77 -11.71
C LYS A 48 11.13 -14.97 -13.12
N ALA A 49 10.17 -14.14 -13.51
CA ALA A 49 9.52 -14.17 -14.81
C ALA A 49 10.28 -13.35 -15.86
N THR A 50 10.06 -13.67 -17.13
CA THR A 50 10.46 -12.81 -18.25
C THR A 50 9.36 -11.80 -18.50
N VAL A 51 9.69 -10.50 -18.44
CA VAL A 51 8.72 -9.41 -18.60
C VAL A 51 8.86 -8.79 -19.99
N LYS A 52 7.74 -8.66 -20.69
CA LYS A 52 7.63 -7.95 -21.96
C LYS A 52 6.62 -6.80 -21.82
N ALA A 53 7.06 -5.58 -22.06
CA ALA A 53 6.17 -4.44 -22.20
C ALA A 53 5.60 -4.40 -23.62
N PHE A 54 4.30 -4.13 -23.73
CA PHE A 54 3.64 -3.89 -25.01
C PHE A 54 3.36 -2.39 -25.20
N ASP A 55 3.03 -1.70 -24.12
CA ASP A 55 2.91 -0.25 -24.04
C ASP A 55 3.20 0.26 -22.61
N GLU A 56 2.84 1.52 -22.32
CA GLU A 56 3.09 2.17 -21.03
C GLU A 56 2.16 1.72 -19.88
N ASN A 57 1.09 1.01 -20.20
CA ASN A 57 0.05 0.55 -19.28
C ASN A 57 -0.19 -0.98 -19.34
N TYR A 58 0.48 -1.72 -20.23
CA TYR A 58 0.31 -3.18 -20.38
C TYR A 58 1.62 -3.96 -20.50
N TRP A 59 1.73 -5.02 -19.71
CA TRP A 59 2.87 -5.95 -19.66
C TRP A 59 2.42 -7.41 -19.59
N GLU A 60 3.25 -8.30 -20.12
CA GLU A 60 3.14 -9.73 -19.87
C GLU A 60 4.39 -10.27 -19.17
N ALA A 61 4.19 -11.05 -18.13
CA ALA A 61 5.23 -11.76 -17.40
C ALA A 61 5.05 -13.27 -17.56
N THR A 62 6.06 -13.96 -18.09
CA THR A 62 6.01 -15.41 -18.34
C THR A 62 6.96 -16.16 -17.43
N SER A 63 6.45 -17.21 -16.78
CA SER A 63 7.24 -18.18 -16.02
C SER A 63 6.71 -19.59 -16.31
N GLY A 64 7.58 -20.47 -16.81
CA GLY A 64 7.19 -21.80 -17.28
C GLY A 64 6.14 -21.72 -18.40
N LYS A 65 4.95 -22.29 -18.17
CA LYS A 65 3.83 -22.27 -19.13
C LYS A 65 2.73 -21.26 -18.77
N ASN A 66 2.94 -20.46 -17.73
CA ASN A 66 1.97 -19.48 -17.27
C ASN A 66 2.39 -18.09 -17.75
N THR A 67 1.41 -17.33 -18.22
CA THR A 67 1.56 -15.92 -18.57
C THR A 67 0.66 -15.10 -17.68
N VAL A 68 1.22 -14.11 -17.03
CA VAL A 68 0.51 -13.09 -16.26
C VAL A 68 0.41 -11.84 -17.10
N SER A 69 -0.81 -11.33 -17.27
CA SER A 69 -1.13 -10.06 -17.90
C SER A 69 -1.31 -9.01 -16.81
N ILE A 70 -0.57 -7.91 -16.91
CA ILE A 70 -0.53 -6.82 -15.93
C ILE A 70 -0.95 -5.55 -16.66
N SER A 71 -2.03 -4.92 -16.21
CA SER A 71 -2.55 -3.68 -16.78
C SER A 71 -2.62 -2.60 -15.72
N ARG A 72 -2.34 -1.35 -16.06
CA ARG A 72 -2.59 -0.19 -15.20
C ARG A 72 -4.00 0.35 -15.46
N LYS A 73 -4.83 0.47 -14.42
CA LYS A 73 -6.14 1.13 -14.49
C LYS A 73 -6.02 2.63 -14.24
N ASP A 74 -7.07 3.38 -14.57
CA ASP A 74 -7.14 4.84 -14.39
C ASP A 74 -7.06 5.27 -12.92
N ASP A 75 -7.48 4.42 -11.98
CA ASP A 75 -7.38 4.63 -10.53
C ASP A 75 -5.96 4.38 -9.98
N GLY A 76 -5.02 3.95 -10.83
CA GLY A 76 -3.65 3.61 -10.47
C GLY A 76 -3.46 2.17 -9.98
N ASN A 77 -4.54 1.41 -9.75
CA ASN A 77 -4.43 0.02 -9.31
C ASN A 77 -4.07 -0.91 -10.49
N PRO A 78 -3.22 -1.93 -10.27
CA PRO A 78 -2.95 -2.93 -11.29
C PRO A 78 -4.12 -3.91 -11.42
N ASP A 79 -4.56 -4.15 -12.65
CA ASP A 79 -5.33 -5.34 -13.02
C ASP A 79 -4.36 -6.46 -13.32
N VAL A 80 -4.47 -7.58 -12.62
CA VAL A 80 -3.57 -8.72 -12.82
C VAL A 80 -4.40 -9.96 -13.08
N SER A 81 -4.16 -10.58 -14.23
CA SER A 81 -4.79 -11.85 -14.60
C SER A 81 -3.74 -12.83 -15.12
N TRP A 82 -4.09 -14.10 -15.16
CA TRP A 82 -3.20 -15.13 -15.66
C TRP A 82 -3.89 -16.08 -16.60
N THR A 83 -3.07 -16.66 -17.47
CA THR A 83 -3.44 -17.75 -18.37
C THR A 83 -2.38 -18.85 -18.30
N GLY A 84 -2.80 -20.08 -18.51
CA GLY A 84 -1.92 -21.23 -18.46
C GLY A 84 -2.41 -22.39 -19.34
N PRO A 85 -1.74 -23.54 -19.24
CA PRO A 85 -2.07 -24.72 -20.04
C PRO A 85 -3.54 -25.11 -19.93
N ASN A 86 -4.07 -25.72 -21.00
CA ASN A 86 -5.44 -26.24 -21.06
C ASN A 86 -6.52 -25.17 -20.86
N ARG A 87 -6.29 -23.94 -21.33
CA ARG A 87 -7.21 -22.78 -21.19
C ARG A 87 -7.53 -22.42 -19.74
N LYS A 88 -6.68 -22.81 -18.79
CA LYS A 88 -6.80 -22.34 -17.41
C LYS A 88 -6.50 -20.84 -17.35
N HIS A 89 -7.31 -20.11 -16.62
CA HIS A 89 -7.20 -18.66 -16.47
C HIS A 89 -7.81 -18.22 -15.15
N GLY A 90 -7.45 -17.04 -14.70
CA GLY A 90 -8.03 -16.44 -13.50
C GLY A 90 -7.56 -15.00 -13.29
N VAL A 91 -8.22 -14.33 -12.36
CA VAL A 91 -7.82 -13.01 -11.88
C VAL A 91 -7.01 -13.20 -10.60
N CYS A 92 -5.95 -12.44 -10.45
CA CYS A 92 -5.14 -12.42 -9.25
C CYS A 92 -5.74 -11.42 -8.26
N LEU A 93 -5.77 -11.77 -6.98
CA LEU A 93 -6.28 -10.90 -5.92
C LEU A 93 -5.11 -10.42 -5.06
N PRO A 94 -5.12 -9.18 -4.54
CA PRO A 94 -4.12 -8.74 -3.58
C PRO A 94 -4.10 -9.69 -2.39
N GLU A 95 -2.93 -10.17 -1.97
CA GLU A 95 -2.85 -11.11 -0.83
C GLU A 95 -3.30 -10.45 0.49
N ASP A 96 -3.18 -9.12 0.58
CA ASP A 96 -3.40 -8.37 1.81
C ASP A 96 -4.31 -7.13 1.66
N ASN A 97 -5.24 -7.09 0.68
CA ASN A 97 -6.10 -5.90 0.45
C ASN A 97 -5.30 -4.57 0.43
N ILE A 98 -4.11 -4.56 -0.20
CA ILE A 98 -3.26 -3.37 -0.32
C ILE A 98 -3.67 -2.58 -1.56
N ASP A 99 -4.02 -1.31 -1.37
CA ASP A 99 -4.24 -0.28 -2.39
C ASP A 99 -2.87 0.21 -2.93
N TYR A 100 -2.68 0.22 -4.25
CA TYR A 100 -1.39 0.50 -4.91
C TYR A 100 -1.26 1.92 -5.45
N SER A 101 -2.07 2.86 -4.98
CA SER A 101 -1.83 4.31 -5.12
C SER A 101 -0.40 4.69 -4.63
N PRO A 102 0.32 5.63 -5.28
CA PRO A 102 1.74 5.85 -5.03
C PRO A 102 2.08 6.35 -3.60
N ALA A 103 2.51 5.38 -2.78
CA ALA A 103 3.54 5.35 -1.73
C ALA A 103 3.63 6.44 -0.62
N LYS A 104 3.41 5.99 0.62
CA LYS A 104 4.39 6.15 1.72
C LYS A 104 4.83 4.76 2.21
N LYS A 105 6.14 4.56 2.39
CA LYS A 105 6.75 3.41 3.07
C LYS A 105 6.00 3.08 4.37
N SER A 106 5.42 1.88 4.49
CA SER A 106 5.15 1.28 5.80
C SER A 106 6.25 0.27 6.10
N THR A 107 7.31 0.74 6.76
CA THR A 107 8.20 -0.13 7.52
C THR A 107 7.79 -0.09 8.98
N ASN A 108 6.52 -0.43 9.26
CA ASN A 108 6.08 -0.74 10.61
C ASN A 108 5.11 -1.92 10.50
N ALA A 109 5.58 -3.10 10.90
CA ALA A 109 4.74 -4.28 11.09
C ALA A 109 3.88 -4.16 12.37
N GLY A 110 3.38 -2.95 12.66
CA GLY A 110 2.69 -2.63 13.91
C GLY A 110 2.28 -1.15 14.01
N PRO A 111 1.60 -0.77 15.10
CA PRO A 111 1.11 0.58 15.35
C PRO A 111 2.25 1.57 15.67
N SER A 112 1.91 2.81 16.06
CA SER A 112 2.87 3.85 16.44
C SER A 112 3.59 3.61 17.78
N TYR A 113 3.40 2.42 18.39
CA TYR A 113 4.00 1.99 19.65
C TYR A 113 4.50 0.53 19.55
N SER A 114 5.32 0.11 20.54
CA SER A 114 5.88 -1.25 20.55
C SER A 114 4.85 -2.29 21.01
N CYS A 115 4.67 -3.33 20.22
CA CYS A 115 3.85 -4.50 20.58
C CYS A 115 4.55 -5.46 21.55
N SER A 116 5.84 -5.30 21.82
CA SER A 116 6.60 -6.26 22.63
C SER A 116 6.22 -6.29 24.12
N ALA A 117 5.50 -5.28 24.61
CA ALA A 117 5.21 -5.09 26.03
C ALA A 117 3.73 -4.77 26.31
N VAL A 118 2.83 -5.03 25.35
CA VAL A 118 1.39 -4.82 25.54
C VAL A 118 0.78 -5.95 26.35
N GLN A 119 -0.20 -5.63 27.19
CA GLN A 119 -0.91 -6.64 27.97
C GLN A 119 -1.80 -7.48 27.04
N LYS A 120 -1.71 -8.80 27.12
CA LYS A 120 -2.56 -9.70 26.33
C LYS A 120 -4.05 -9.42 26.57
N GLY A 121 -4.84 -9.37 25.50
CA GLY A 121 -6.27 -9.06 25.54
C GLY A 121 -6.61 -7.59 25.82
N SER A 122 -5.62 -6.69 25.83
CA SER A 122 -5.88 -5.25 25.85
C SER A 122 -6.28 -4.75 24.46
N ALA A 123 -6.85 -3.54 24.40
CA ALA A 123 -7.09 -2.86 23.13
C ALA A 123 -5.79 -2.72 22.31
N GLU A 124 -4.67 -2.44 22.97
CA GLU A 124 -3.35 -2.36 22.34
C GLU A 124 -2.87 -3.69 21.74
N ASP A 125 -3.17 -4.81 22.40
CA ASP A 125 -2.87 -6.15 21.88
C ASP A 125 -3.72 -6.46 20.64
N ILE A 126 -5.01 -6.12 20.66
CA ILE A 126 -5.91 -6.26 19.51
C ILE A 126 -5.41 -5.42 18.32
N ILE A 127 -4.97 -4.17 18.58
CA ILE A 127 -4.41 -3.30 17.55
C ILE A 127 -3.10 -3.91 16.99
N CYS A 128 -2.23 -4.43 17.85
CA CYS A 128 -0.99 -5.09 17.46
C CYS A 128 -1.20 -6.34 16.60
N GLN A 129 -2.28 -7.09 16.82
CA GLN A 129 -2.62 -8.28 16.05
C GLN A 129 -3.38 -7.98 14.74
N SER A 130 -3.83 -6.74 14.54
CA SER A 130 -4.63 -6.32 13.39
C SER A 130 -3.87 -5.32 12.50
N PRO A 131 -3.49 -5.71 11.27
CA PRO A 131 -2.83 -4.80 10.33
C PRO A 131 -3.67 -3.55 10.02
N SER A 132 -5.00 -3.69 9.91
CA SER A 132 -5.89 -2.57 9.63
C SER A 132 -5.99 -1.59 10.79
N LEU A 133 -6.09 -2.07 12.03
CA LEU A 133 -6.09 -1.20 13.22
C LEU A 133 -4.71 -0.57 13.47
N SER A 134 -3.62 -1.29 13.20
CA SER A 134 -2.26 -0.75 13.25
C SER A 134 -2.09 0.40 12.25
N ALA A 135 -2.62 0.26 11.02
CA ALA A 135 -2.61 1.32 10.03
C ALA A 135 -3.44 2.55 10.47
N MET A 136 -4.59 2.33 11.10
CA MET A 136 -5.40 3.41 11.67
C MET A 136 -4.66 4.16 12.80
N ASP A 137 -3.95 3.45 13.66
CA ASP A 137 -3.13 4.04 14.71
C ASP A 137 -2.00 4.92 14.14
N LEU A 138 -1.27 4.42 13.14
CA LEU A 138 -0.23 5.18 12.44
C LEU A 138 -0.80 6.44 11.79
N LYS A 139 -1.95 6.32 11.13
CA LYS A 139 -2.63 7.45 10.47
C LYS A 139 -3.08 8.50 11.49
N LEU A 140 -3.70 8.07 12.60
CA LEU A 140 -4.10 8.99 13.66
C LEU A 140 -2.88 9.69 14.27
N ASN A 141 -1.77 8.99 14.48
CA ASN A 141 -0.54 9.58 15.01
C ASN A 141 0.01 10.69 14.09
N GLU A 142 -0.04 10.50 12.77
CA GLU A 142 0.34 11.54 11.81
C GLU A 142 -0.59 12.75 11.88
N ILE A 143 -1.91 12.52 11.85
CA ILE A 143 -2.94 13.57 11.98
C ILE A 143 -2.76 14.35 13.29
N PHE A 144 -2.49 13.66 14.39
CA PHE A 144 -2.26 14.26 15.69
C PHE A 144 -0.99 15.14 15.71
N LYS A 145 0.11 14.70 15.06
CA LYS A 145 1.32 15.52 14.90
C LYS A 145 1.05 16.80 14.11
N GLN A 146 0.29 16.72 13.02
CA GLN A 146 -0.12 17.90 12.27
C GLN A 146 -0.97 18.85 13.12
N ALA A 147 -1.92 18.30 13.88
CA ALA A 147 -2.80 19.07 14.76
C ALA A 147 -1.99 19.79 15.86
N LEU A 148 -1.00 19.11 16.46
CA LEU A 148 -0.08 19.71 17.42
C LEU A 148 0.75 20.84 16.82
N ALA A 149 1.25 20.68 15.59
CA ALA A 149 1.99 21.75 14.93
C ALA A 149 1.11 22.98 14.72
N LYS A 150 -0.13 22.80 14.26
CA LYS A 150 -1.09 23.88 14.06
C LYS A 150 -1.56 24.54 15.36
N SER A 151 -1.71 23.76 16.43
CA SER A 151 -2.08 24.26 17.75
C SER A 151 -0.91 24.93 18.50
N LYS A 152 0.28 25.00 17.89
CA LYS A 152 1.51 25.48 18.53
C LYS A 152 1.86 24.69 19.79
N ASN A 153 1.73 23.37 19.71
CA ASN A 153 1.99 22.41 20.79
C ASN A 153 1.11 22.58 22.02
N ASP A 154 -0.17 22.92 21.82
CA ASP A 154 -1.16 23.10 22.88
C ASP A 154 -1.16 21.92 23.89
N PRO A 155 -0.90 22.16 25.19
CA PRO A 155 -0.93 21.10 26.21
C PRO A 155 -2.33 20.51 26.41
N MET A 156 -3.40 21.26 26.15
CA MET A 156 -4.77 20.76 26.24
C MET A 156 -5.03 19.69 25.20
N LEU A 157 -4.63 19.92 23.94
CA LEU A 157 -4.73 18.91 22.88
C LEU A 157 -4.01 17.60 23.23
N LYS A 158 -2.85 17.68 23.89
CA LYS A 158 -2.14 16.49 24.39
C LYS A 158 -2.94 15.78 25.50
N ALA A 159 -3.60 16.52 26.38
CA ALA A 159 -4.44 15.96 27.43
C ALA A 159 -5.69 15.28 26.85
N GLU A 160 -6.36 15.94 25.90
CA GLU A 160 -7.49 15.38 25.14
C GLU A 160 -7.09 14.06 24.47
N GLN A 161 -5.93 14.01 23.80
CA GLN A 161 -5.46 12.79 23.14
C GLN A 161 -5.23 11.64 24.14
N ARG A 162 -4.63 11.92 25.31
CA ARG A 162 -4.48 10.92 26.37
C ARG A 162 -5.84 10.44 26.90
N GLY A 163 -6.81 11.35 27.05
CA GLY A 163 -8.18 11.02 27.44
C GLY A 163 -8.88 10.13 26.41
N TRP A 164 -8.74 10.46 25.13
CA TRP A 164 -9.27 9.65 24.04
C TRP A 164 -8.69 8.23 24.02
N ILE A 165 -7.37 8.06 24.21
CA ILE A 165 -6.74 6.72 24.29
C ILE A 165 -7.39 5.88 25.39
N LYS A 166 -7.65 6.47 26.57
CA LYS A 166 -8.34 5.78 27.65
C LYS A 166 -9.75 5.35 27.25
N GLY A 167 -10.49 6.24 26.58
CA GLY A 167 -11.84 5.94 26.06
C GLY A 167 -11.85 4.81 25.03
N ARG A 168 -10.94 4.84 24.05
CA ARG A 168 -10.74 3.73 23.08
C ARG A 168 -10.48 2.40 23.80
N ASN A 169 -9.67 2.43 24.86
CA ASN A 169 -9.36 1.23 25.61
C ASN A 169 -10.56 0.68 26.39
N GLU A 170 -11.67 1.42 26.53
CA GLU A 170 -12.91 0.88 27.10
C GLU A 170 -13.71 0.00 26.13
N CYS A 171 -13.25 -0.17 24.89
CA CYS A 171 -13.90 -1.04 23.89
C CYS A 171 -14.04 -2.50 24.33
N TRP A 172 -13.30 -2.96 25.34
CA TRP A 172 -13.51 -4.27 25.97
C TRP A 172 -14.94 -4.47 26.52
N LYS A 173 -15.68 -3.38 26.75
CA LYS A 173 -17.08 -3.43 27.19
C LYS A 173 -18.02 -3.92 26.07
N GLU A 174 -17.65 -3.71 24.81
CA GLU A 174 -18.39 -4.16 23.61
C GLU A 174 -17.98 -5.59 23.28
N LYS A 175 -18.49 -6.54 24.07
CA LYS A 175 -18.16 -7.97 23.91
C LYS A 175 -18.47 -8.43 22.49
N ASP A 176 -17.57 -9.23 21.94
CA ASP A 176 -17.62 -9.79 20.57
C ASP A 176 -17.47 -8.77 19.42
N ASP A 177 -17.34 -7.46 19.70
CA ASP A 177 -17.19 -6.41 18.69
C ASP A 177 -16.07 -5.39 19.00
N GLU A 178 -15.14 -5.78 19.89
CA GLU A 178 -14.03 -4.92 20.34
C GLU A 178 -13.21 -4.33 19.17
N PRO A 179 -12.84 -5.09 18.11
CA PRO A 179 -12.11 -4.53 16.98
C PRO A 179 -12.89 -3.45 16.22
N ALA A 180 -14.21 -3.60 16.05
CA ALA A 180 -15.03 -2.62 15.36
C ALA A 180 -15.23 -1.36 16.21
N CYS A 181 -15.40 -1.51 17.53
CA CYS A 181 -15.41 -0.39 18.47
C CYS A 181 -14.11 0.42 18.38
N ILE A 182 -12.96 -0.25 18.35
CA ILE A 182 -11.64 0.41 18.22
C ILE A 182 -11.55 1.14 16.87
N ALA A 183 -11.93 0.50 15.77
CA ALA A 183 -11.92 1.10 14.43
C ALA A 183 -12.78 2.38 14.36
N ARG A 184 -13.99 2.33 14.93
CA ARG A 184 -14.89 3.48 15.00
C ARG A 184 -14.28 4.61 15.84
N SER A 185 -13.69 4.29 16.99
CA SER A 185 -13.01 5.28 17.84
C SER A 185 -11.87 6.01 17.11
N TYR A 186 -11.08 5.29 16.29
CA TYR A 186 -10.06 5.90 15.43
C TYR A 186 -10.68 6.84 14.39
N SER A 187 -11.72 6.40 13.68
CA SER A 187 -12.39 7.18 12.63
C SER A 187 -12.98 8.48 13.18
N GLU A 188 -13.68 8.40 14.31
CA GLU A 188 -14.25 9.55 15.00
C GLU A 188 -13.17 10.56 15.40
N ARG A 189 -12.06 10.09 16.00
CA ARG A 189 -10.98 10.97 16.43
C ARG A 189 -10.24 11.64 15.29
N MET A 190 -9.98 10.92 14.20
CA MET A 190 -9.38 11.51 13.00
C MET A 190 -10.28 12.62 12.43
N THR A 191 -11.59 12.39 12.38
CA THR A 191 -12.58 13.37 11.94
C THR A 191 -12.61 14.60 12.84
N GLU A 192 -12.61 14.41 14.16
CA GLU A 192 -12.55 15.49 15.14
C GLU A 192 -11.31 16.38 14.93
N LEU A 193 -10.13 15.76 14.78
CA LEU A 193 -8.88 16.48 14.57
C LEU A 193 -8.83 17.19 13.22
N HIS A 194 -9.33 16.57 12.15
CA HIS A 194 -9.52 17.21 10.85
C HIS A 194 -10.40 18.45 10.95
N ASN A 195 -11.55 18.35 11.61
CA ASN A 195 -12.49 19.46 11.73
C ASN A 195 -11.97 20.59 12.61
N LYS A 196 -11.37 20.27 13.76
CA LYS A 196 -10.88 21.26 14.74
C LYS A 196 -9.64 22.01 14.26
N TRP A 197 -8.74 21.34 13.52
CA TRP A 197 -7.44 21.91 13.13
C TRP A 197 -7.24 22.04 11.61
N GLY A 198 -8.17 21.57 10.78
CA GLY A 198 -8.06 21.62 9.32
C GLY A 198 -6.86 20.85 8.77
N VAL A 199 -6.45 19.78 9.45
CA VAL A 199 -5.33 18.90 9.01
C VAL A 199 -5.84 17.91 7.96
N LYS A 200 -4.95 17.45 7.07
CA LYS A 200 -5.31 16.64 5.89
C LYS A 200 -4.49 15.36 5.83
#